data_AF-A0A368DVK9-F1
#
_entry.id   AF-A0A368DVK9-F1
#
_cell.length_a   1.000
_cell.length_b   1.000
_cell.length_c   1.000
_cell.angle_alpha   90.00
_cell.angle_beta   90.00
_cell.angle_gamma   90.00
#
_symmetry.space_group_name_H-M   'P 1'
#
loop_
_entity.id
_entity.type
_entity.pdbx_description
1 polymer ?
#
loop_
_entity_poly.entity_id
_entity_poly.type
_entity_poly.pdbx_seq_one_letter_code
_entity_poly.pdbx_strand_id
1 'polypeptide(L)'
;PVLPKVDDELAKKFGFENLKLLQEDLEKQVKGEFEQASRVLLKKQLMDKLEKALKFDLPESLVTTEANSIAKHQNNETMQGSKPGEKPVATKEDKKIAERRVRVGLFFAEFGIQKKLDLTEAELNAAFEAESRKYPGQEQDYLKFIQSNPQAQQAIRGPLFEEKVVNSILGTVSLKEKKLSVDKFKEQMEKLN
;
A
#
# COMPACT_ATOMS: atom_id res chain seq x y z
N PRO A 1 -34.38 -8.35 15.95
CA PRO A 1 -34.22 -9.07 14.66
C PRO A 1 -33.86 -10.54 14.89
N VAL A 2 -34.64 -11.48 14.33
CA VAL A 2 -34.31 -12.91 14.38
C VAL A 2 -33.32 -13.20 13.27
N LEU A 3 -32.19 -13.84 13.59
CA LEU A 3 -31.19 -14.21 12.60
C LEU A 3 -31.77 -15.29 11.67
N PRO A 4 -31.63 -15.16 10.34
CA PRO A 4 -32.09 -16.19 9.41
C PRO A 4 -31.34 -17.51 9.67
N LYS A 5 -31.99 -18.63 9.33
CA LYS A 5 -31.33 -19.93 9.36
C LYS A 5 -30.19 -19.94 8.34
N VAL A 6 -29.08 -20.56 8.72
CA VAL A 6 -27.90 -20.72 7.86
C VAL A 6 -28.11 -21.99 7.05
N ASP A 7 -28.76 -21.86 5.90
CA ASP A 7 -29.15 -22.94 5.00
C ASP A 7 -28.97 -22.57 3.51
N ASP A 8 -29.32 -23.49 2.62
CA ASP A 8 -29.20 -23.28 1.16
C ASP A 8 -30.13 -22.17 0.65
N GLU A 9 -31.22 -21.86 1.34
CA GLU A 9 -32.10 -20.74 0.97
C GLU A 9 -31.42 -19.39 1.23
N LEU A 10 -30.64 -19.30 2.32
CA LEU A 10 -29.77 -18.15 2.56
C LEU A 10 -28.73 -18.01 1.45
N ALA A 11 -28.07 -19.11 1.05
CA ALA A 11 -27.07 -19.09 0.00
C ALA A 11 -27.62 -18.60 -1.35
N LYS A 12 -28.84 -19.03 -1.71
CA LYS A 12 -29.53 -18.58 -2.93
C LYS A 12 -29.80 -17.08 -2.95
N LYS A 13 -30.06 -16.45 -1.79
CA LYS A 13 -30.21 -14.98 -1.69
C LYS A 13 -28.93 -14.22 -2.00
N PHE A 14 -27.77 -14.84 -1.80
CA PHE A 14 -26.45 -14.31 -2.15
C PHE A 14 -25.96 -14.76 -3.52
N GLY A 15 -26.80 -15.46 -4.31
CA GLY A 15 -26.46 -15.90 -5.66
C GLY A 15 -25.69 -17.23 -5.74
N PHE A 16 -25.62 -17.99 -4.64
CA PHE A 16 -24.95 -19.30 -4.60
C PHE A 16 -25.97 -20.45 -4.61
N GLU A 17 -25.61 -21.58 -5.22
CA GLU A 17 -26.55 -22.71 -5.36
C GLU A 17 -26.84 -23.41 -4.02
N ASN A 18 -25.87 -23.42 -3.11
CA ASN A 18 -25.95 -24.06 -1.81
C ASN A 18 -25.02 -23.38 -0.78
N LEU A 19 -25.22 -23.69 0.49
CA LEU A 19 -24.46 -23.15 1.62
C LEU A 19 -22.96 -23.48 1.53
N LYS A 20 -22.60 -24.64 1.00
CA LYS A 20 -21.20 -25.05 0.85
C LYS A 20 -20.45 -24.10 -0.09
N LEU A 21 -21.04 -23.76 -1.23
CA LEU A 21 -20.43 -22.81 -2.18
C LEU A 21 -20.29 -21.41 -1.58
N LEU A 22 -21.30 -20.95 -0.83
CA LEU A 22 -21.21 -19.69 -0.10
C LEU A 22 -20.08 -19.71 0.94
N GLN A 23 -19.93 -20.80 1.70
CA GLN A 23 -18.86 -20.95 2.68
C GLN A 23 -17.47 -20.97 2.04
N GLU A 24 -17.30 -21.70 0.92
CA GLU A 24 -16.03 -21.75 0.19
C GLU A 24 -15.63 -20.37 -0.37
N ASP A 25 -16.60 -19.59 -0.86
CA ASP A 25 -16.36 -18.24 -1.35
C ASP A 25 -15.95 -17.28 -0.21
N LEU A 26 -16.71 -17.30 0.90
CA LEU A 26 -16.38 -16.53 2.09
C LEU A 26 -15.00 -16.90 2.65
N GLU A 27 -14.66 -18.19 2.67
CA GLU A 27 -13.35 -18.64 3.12
C GLU A 27 -12.23 -18.10 2.22
N LYS A 28 -12.40 -18.13 0.89
CA LYS A 28 -11.45 -17.55 -0.07
C LYS A 28 -11.31 -16.05 0.13
N GLN A 29 -12.42 -15.33 0.30
CA GLN A 29 -12.40 -13.89 0.53
C GLN A 29 -11.65 -13.55 1.82
N VAL A 30 -12.03 -14.19 2.93
CA VAL A 30 -11.40 -13.98 4.24
C VAL A 30 -9.91 -14.32 4.19
N LYS A 31 -9.54 -15.43 3.53
CA LYS A 31 -8.13 -15.79 3.33
C LYS A 31 -7.37 -14.72 2.56
N GLY A 32 -7.94 -14.20 1.46
CA GLY A 32 -7.34 -13.11 0.70
C GLY A 32 -7.15 -11.83 1.52
N GLU A 33 -8.13 -11.46 2.34
CA GLU A 33 -8.05 -10.32 3.25
C GLU A 33 -6.90 -10.51 4.26
N PHE A 34 -6.78 -11.70 4.88
CA PHE A 34 -5.69 -12.00 5.81
C PHE A 34 -4.32 -12.06 5.13
N GLU A 35 -4.22 -12.56 3.90
CA GLU A 35 -2.98 -12.55 3.12
C GLU A 35 -2.51 -11.13 2.83
N GLN A 36 -3.42 -10.26 2.37
CA GLN A 36 -3.10 -8.85 2.13
C GLN A 36 -2.69 -8.14 3.41
N ALA A 37 -3.46 -8.28 4.49
CA ALA A 37 -3.14 -7.69 5.77
C ALA A 37 -1.80 -8.20 6.34
N SER A 38 -1.52 -9.50 6.20
CA SER A 38 -0.25 -10.09 6.63
C SER A 38 0.93 -9.51 5.84
N ARG A 39 0.75 -9.27 4.54
CA ARG A 39 1.76 -8.62 3.70
C ARG A 39 2.01 -7.18 4.12
N VAL A 40 0.97 -6.41 4.45
CA VAL A 40 1.11 -5.05 4.99
C VAL A 40 1.91 -5.06 6.29
N LEU A 41 1.58 -5.97 7.23
CA LEU A 41 2.31 -6.11 8.48
C LEU A 41 3.78 -6.51 8.26
N LEU A 42 4.04 -7.47 7.38
CA LEU A 42 5.40 -7.92 7.04
C LEU A 42 6.22 -6.78 6.43
N LYS A 43 5.64 -6.04 5.49
CA LYS A 43 6.28 -4.87 4.87
C LYS A 43 6.62 -3.82 5.93
N LYS A 44 5.69 -3.50 6.83
CA LYS A 44 5.93 -2.56 7.93
C LYS A 44 7.09 -3.01 8.81
N GLN A 45 7.12 -4.28 9.22
CA GLN A 45 8.20 -4.83 10.03
C GLN A 45 9.56 -4.76 9.32
N LEU A 46 9.58 -4.97 8.00
CA LEU A 46 10.78 -4.79 7.20
C LEU A 46 11.22 -3.31 7.22
N MET A 47 10.31 -2.37 6.95
CA MET A 47 10.62 -0.94 6.96
C MET A 47 11.15 -0.48 8.31
N ASP A 48 10.53 -0.88 9.42
CA ASP A 48 10.95 -0.50 10.77
C ASP A 48 12.33 -1.07 11.13
N LYS A 49 12.68 -2.26 10.61
CA LYS A 49 14.02 -2.85 10.78
C LYS A 49 15.06 -2.10 9.94
N LEU A 50 14.71 -1.77 8.69
CA LEU A 50 15.57 -1.01 7.80
C LEU A 50 15.83 0.39 8.37
N GLU A 51 14.82 1.07 8.87
CA GLU A 51 14.96 2.39 9.51
C GLU A 51 15.98 2.35 10.66
N LYS A 52 15.94 1.31 11.51
CA LYS A 52 16.87 1.15 12.63
C LYS A 52 18.29 0.82 12.19
N ALA A 53 18.44 0.07 11.09
CA ALA A 53 19.72 -0.38 10.57
C ALA A 53 20.43 0.68 9.72
N LEU A 54 19.67 1.46 8.94
CA LEU A 54 20.18 2.43 7.98
C LEU A 54 20.55 3.75 8.67
N LYS A 55 21.83 3.93 8.98
CA LYS A 55 22.36 5.18 9.55
C LYS A 55 23.31 5.86 8.57
N PHE A 56 22.79 6.86 7.88
CA PHE A 56 23.51 7.73 6.96
C PHE A 56 22.86 9.11 6.90
N ASP A 57 23.63 10.12 6.51
CA ASP A 57 23.14 11.50 6.43
C ASP A 57 22.23 11.68 5.21
N LEU A 58 21.15 12.44 5.41
CA LEU A 58 20.16 12.69 4.37
C LEU A 58 20.38 14.08 3.76
N PRO A 59 20.31 14.23 2.44
CA PRO A 59 20.31 15.55 1.82
C PRO A 59 19.11 16.37 2.29
N GLU A 60 19.36 17.53 2.91
CA GLU A 60 18.30 18.38 3.47
C GLU A 60 17.29 18.83 2.42
N SER A 61 17.73 19.01 1.17
CA SER A 61 16.86 19.36 0.04
C SER A 61 15.81 18.28 -0.24
N LEU A 62 16.17 17.00 -0.14
CA LEU A 62 15.24 15.88 -0.34
C LEU A 62 14.26 15.77 0.84
N VAL A 63 14.77 15.89 2.07
CA VAL A 63 13.93 15.89 3.28
C VAL A 63 12.91 17.02 3.24
N THR A 64 13.35 18.22 2.87
CA THR A 64 12.47 19.40 2.77
C THR A 64 11.42 19.23 1.67
N THR A 65 11.81 18.68 0.51
CA THR A 65 10.88 18.38 -0.58
C THR A 65 9.80 17.39 -0.15
N GLU A 66 10.19 16.29 0.49
CA GLU A 66 9.25 15.28 0.96
C GLU A 66 8.35 15.81 2.08
N ALA A 67 8.90 16.57 3.03
CA ALA A 67 8.12 17.16 4.12
C ALA A 67 7.04 18.12 3.58
N ASN A 68 7.37 18.93 2.57
CA ASN A 68 6.41 19.80 1.90
C ASN A 68 5.36 19.00 1.11
N SER A 69 5.75 17.86 0.52
CA SER A 69 4.81 16.95 -0.16
C SER A 69 3.79 16.39 0.84
N ILE A 70 4.26 15.89 1.98
CA ILE A 70 3.41 15.36 3.06
C ILE A 70 2.42 16.43 3.55
N ALA A 71 2.91 17.64 3.84
CA ALA A 71 2.07 18.74 4.31
C ALA A 71 0.98 19.12 3.29
N LYS A 72 1.30 19.09 1.98
CA LYS A 72 0.31 19.32 0.93
C LYS A 72 -0.75 18.22 0.88
N HIS A 73 -0.35 16.95 0.98
CA HIS A 73 -1.27 15.82 0.96
C HIS A 73 -2.24 15.85 2.15
N GLN A 74 -1.72 16.04 3.37
CA GLN A 74 -2.55 16.15 4.57
C GLN A 74 -3.53 17.33 4.49
N ASN A 75 -3.06 18.49 4.01
CA ASN A 75 -3.95 19.65 3.86
C ASN A 75 -5.07 19.39 2.86
N ASN A 76 -4.77 18.75 1.73
CA ASN A 76 -5.77 18.37 0.73
C ASN A 76 -6.83 17.40 1.28
N GLU A 77 -6.47 16.50 2.20
CA GLU A 77 -7.41 15.61 2.88
C GLU A 77 -8.27 16.36 3.92
N THR A 78 -7.72 17.37 4.59
CA THR A 78 -8.46 18.25 5.54
C THR A 78 -9.24 19.40 4.89
N MET A 79 -9.19 19.57 3.57
CA MET A 79 -9.88 20.67 2.85
C MET A 79 -11.41 20.57 2.80
N GLN A 80 -12.05 19.70 3.60
CA GLN A 80 -13.43 19.97 4.03
C GLN A 80 -13.54 21.18 4.99
N GLY A 81 -12.43 21.79 5.45
CA GLY A 81 -12.49 22.92 6.41
C GLY A 81 -11.42 24.03 6.36
N SER A 82 -10.42 23.98 5.47
CA SER A 82 -9.31 24.95 5.50
C SER A 82 -9.49 26.14 4.54
N LYS A 83 -9.09 27.33 5.00
CA LYS A 83 -9.22 28.62 4.29
C LYS A 83 -8.35 28.64 3.00
N PRO A 84 -8.86 29.20 1.88
CA PRO A 84 -8.06 29.38 0.67
C PRO A 84 -6.91 30.37 0.91
N GLY A 85 -5.66 29.95 0.67
CA GLY A 85 -4.51 30.86 0.54
C GLY A 85 -3.31 30.63 1.48
N GLU A 86 -3.42 29.79 2.51
CA GLU A 86 -2.28 29.43 3.35
C GLU A 86 -1.45 28.32 2.70
N LYS A 87 -0.17 28.60 2.42
CA LYS A 87 0.76 27.56 1.96
C LYS A 87 0.98 26.56 3.10
N PRO A 88 0.81 25.24 2.89
CA PRO A 88 1.13 24.24 3.90
C PRO A 88 2.60 24.41 4.31
N VAL A 89 2.83 24.70 5.60
CA VAL A 89 4.18 24.70 6.17
C VAL A 89 4.37 23.34 6.84
N ALA A 90 5.41 22.60 6.42
CA ALA A 90 5.72 21.31 7.01
C ALA A 90 6.00 21.45 8.50
N THR A 91 5.30 20.65 9.31
CA THR A 91 5.49 20.58 10.75
C THR A 91 6.76 19.80 11.10
N LYS A 92 7.17 19.83 12.38
CA LYS A 92 8.26 18.97 12.87
C LYS A 92 7.94 17.48 12.72
N GLU A 93 6.66 17.11 12.74
CA GLU A 93 6.21 15.74 12.55
C GLU A 93 6.34 15.32 11.09
N ASP A 94 5.94 16.19 10.16
CA ASP A 94 6.13 15.96 8.72
C ASP A 94 7.61 15.78 8.36
N LYS A 95 8.48 16.57 8.98
CA LYS A 95 9.94 16.42 8.78
C LYS A 95 10.45 15.05 9.24
N LYS A 96 9.98 14.53 10.39
CA LYS A 96 10.35 13.17 10.85
C LYS A 96 9.85 12.09 9.90
N ILE A 97 8.63 12.22 9.39
CA ILE A 97 8.07 11.28 8.41
C ILE A 97 8.87 11.36 7.10
N ALA A 98 9.21 12.56 6.65
CA ALA A 98 10.02 12.79 5.46
C ALA A 98 11.41 12.17 5.58
N GLU A 99 12.10 12.37 6.70
CA GLU A 99 13.41 11.75 6.94
C GLU A 99 13.35 10.23 6.83
N ARG A 100 12.30 9.60 7.38
CA ARG A 100 12.07 8.16 7.26
C ARG A 100 11.86 7.73 5.81
N ARG A 101 10.97 8.41 5.09
CA ARG A 101 10.64 8.09 3.69
C ARG A 101 11.84 8.28 2.76
N VAL A 102 12.57 9.40 2.88
CA VAL A 102 13.75 9.69 2.07
C VAL A 102 14.85 8.66 2.33
N ARG A 103 15.10 8.30 3.59
CA ARG A 103 16.09 7.28 3.95
C ARG A 103 15.79 5.93 3.31
N VAL A 104 14.55 5.46 3.43
CA VAL A 104 14.14 4.17 2.84
C VAL A 104 14.15 4.24 1.31
N GLY A 105 13.64 5.33 0.73
CA GLY A 105 13.60 5.53 -0.72
C GLY A 105 14.99 5.53 -1.36
N LEU A 106 15.96 6.21 -0.74
CA LEU A 106 17.36 6.21 -1.20
C LEU A 106 17.98 4.80 -1.12
N PHE A 107 17.72 4.06 -0.03
CA PHE A 107 18.17 2.69 0.09
C PHE A 107 17.55 1.77 -0.97
N PHE A 108 16.26 1.94 -1.28
CA PHE A 108 15.58 1.12 -2.29
C PHE A 108 16.06 1.41 -3.70
N ALA A 109 16.31 2.68 -4.02
CA ALA A 109 16.92 3.07 -5.28
C ALA A 109 18.30 2.41 -5.46
N GLU A 110 19.16 2.51 -4.44
CA GLU A 110 20.49 1.90 -4.48
C GLU A 110 20.43 0.36 -4.55
N PHE A 111 19.58 -0.27 -3.74
CA PHE A 111 19.38 -1.72 -3.78
C PHE A 111 18.88 -2.18 -5.16
N GLY A 112 17.94 -1.44 -5.74
CA GLY A 112 17.43 -1.69 -7.08
C GLY A 112 18.53 -1.62 -8.15
N ILE A 113 19.39 -0.62 -8.11
CA ILE A 113 20.55 -0.48 -9.01
C ILE A 113 21.50 -1.67 -8.83
N GLN A 114 21.88 -2.01 -7.59
CA GLN A 114 22.81 -3.10 -7.31
C GLN A 114 22.28 -4.47 -7.74
N LYS A 115 20.97 -4.70 -7.60
CA LYS A 115 20.29 -5.94 -8.00
C LYS A 115 19.79 -5.90 -9.45
N LYS A 116 20.01 -4.81 -10.18
CA LYS A 116 19.51 -4.59 -11.54
C LYS A 116 18.00 -4.84 -11.66
N LEU A 117 17.26 -4.39 -10.63
CA LEU A 117 15.81 -4.44 -10.64
C LEU A 117 15.30 -3.28 -11.49
N ASP A 118 14.43 -3.60 -12.43
CA ASP A 118 13.69 -2.62 -13.21
C ASP A 118 12.26 -3.11 -13.41
N LEU A 119 11.33 -2.20 -13.70
CA LEU A 119 9.94 -2.52 -14.00
C LEU A 119 9.82 -2.84 -15.49
N THR A 120 9.34 -4.04 -15.78
CA THR A 120 9.01 -4.43 -17.15
C THR A 120 7.74 -3.71 -17.62
N GLU A 121 7.60 -3.53 -18.93
CA GLU A 121 6.36 -2.97 -19.50
C GLU A 121 5.13 -3.79 -19.13
N ALA A 122 5.26 -5.11 -19.04
CA ALA A 122 4.17 -5.99 -18.62
C ALA A 122 3.71 -5.71 -17.18
N GLU A 123 4.65 -5.52 -16.24
CA GLU A 123 4.33 -5.17 -14.85
C GLU A 123 3.67 -3.79 -14.76
N LEU A 124 4.13 -2.82 -15.55
CA LEU A 124 3.55 -1.48 -15.61
C LEU A 124 2.13 -1.50 -16.14
N ASN A 125 1.91 -2.19 -17.27
CA ASN A 125 0.57 -2.29 -17.88
C ASN A 125 -0.40 -3.00 -16.94
N ALA A 126 0.03 -4.09 -16.29
CA ALA A 126 -0.79 -4.77 -15.30
C ALA A 126 -1.14 -3.87 -14.10
N ALA A 127 -0.20 -3.03 -13.64
CA ALA A 127 -0.45 -2.08 -12.57
C ALA A 127 -1.42 -0.96 -12.99
N PHE A 128 -1.30 -0.46 -14.23
CA PHE A 128 -2.23 0.54 -14.76
C PHE A 128 -3.65 0.00 -14.88
N GLU A 129 -3.81 -1.23 -15.38
CA GLU A 129 -5.11 -1.91 -15.43
C GLU A 129 -5.68 -2.17 -14.04
N ALA A 130 -4.85 -2.55 -13.07
CA ALA A 130 -5.29 -2.74 -11.69
C ALA A 130 -5.76 -1.42 -11.06
N GLU A 131 -5.04 -0.32 -11.31
CA GLU A 131 -5.41 1.01 -10.82
C GLU A 131 -6.70 1.52 -11.49
N SER A 132 -6.90 1.26 -12.79
CA SER A 132 -8.10 1.69 -13.51
C SER A 132 -9.36 1.03 -12.99
N ARG A 133 -9.28 -0.21 -12.49
CA ARG A 133 -10.44 -0.91 -11.88
C ARG A 133 -10.97 -0.23 -10.62
N LYS A 134 -10.23 0.71 -10.03
CA LYS A 134 -10.72 1.55 -8.92
C LYS A 134 -11.72 2.62 -9.38
N TYR A 135 -11.89 2.81 -10.69
CA TYR A 135 -12.79 3.79 -11.30
C TYR A 135 -13.81 3.12 -12.25
N PRO A 136 -14.82 2.39 -11.71
CA PRO A 136 -15.80 1.69 -12.52
C PRO A 136 -16.55 2.60 -13.50
N GLY A 137 -16.60 2.21 -14.77
CA GLY A 137 -17.26 2.96 -15.85
C GLY A 137 -16.45 4.10 -16.46
N GLN A 138 -15.23 4.35 -15.97
CA GLN A 138 -14.28 5.35 -16.52
C GLN A 138 -12.88 4.75 -16.73
N GLU A 139 -12.76 3.43 -16.75
CA GLU A 139 -11.47 2.73 -16.75
C GLU A 139 -10.62 3.12 -17.96
N GLN A 140 -11.23 3.20 -19.15
CA GLN A 140 -10.52 3.56 -20.38
C GLN A 140 -10.02 5.00 -20.37
N ASP A 141 -10.79 5.95 -19.84
CA ASP A 141 -10.40 7.35 -19.80
C ASP A 141 -9.32 7.58 -18.75
N TYR A 142 -9.38 6.86 -17.63
CA TYR A 142 -8.32 6.86 -16.63
C TYR A 142 -7.01 6.28 -17.17
N LEU A 143 -7.07 5.17 -17.94
CA LEU A 143 -5.88 4.62 -18.60
C LEU A 143 -5.25 5.61 -19.59
N LYS A 144 -6.05 6.30 -20.41
CA LYS A 144 -5.55 7.35 -21.32
C LYS A 144 -4.93 8.52 -20.55
N PHE A 145 -5.52 8.90 -19.42
CA PHE A 145 -4.97 9.91 -18.54
C PHE A 145 -3.60 9.50 -17.99
N ILE A 146 -3.46 8.27 -17.47
CA ILE A 146 -2.16 7.75 -17.01
C ILE A 146 -1.15 7.76 -18.16
N GLN A 147 -1.52 7.26 -19.34
CA GLN A 147 -0.61 7.17 -20.49
C GLN A 147 -0.11 8.55 -20.95
N SER A 148 -0.93 9.60 -20.84
CA SER A 148 -0.59 10.96 -21.25
C SER A 148 0.02 11.82 -20.16
N ASN A 149 -0.03 11.40 -18.88
CA ASN A 149 0.46 12.17 -17.75
C ASN A 149 1.67 11.50 -17.06
N PRO A 150 2.90 11.99 -17.30
CA PRO A 150 4.11 11.44 -16.68
C PRO A 150 4.09 11.44 -15.14
N GLN A 151 3.43 12.43 -14.52
CA GLN A 151 3.32 12.47 -13.05
C GLN A 151 2.40 11.35 -12.54
N ALA A 152 1.31 11.08 -13.24
CA ALA A 152 0.40 9.98 -12.90
C ALA A 152 1.10 8.62 -13.07
N GLN A 153 1.90 8.45 -14.13
CA GLN A 153 2.72 7.24 -14.29
C GLN A 153 3.70 7.09 -13.12
N GLN A 154 4.39 8.16 -12.75
CA GLN A 154 5.37 8.10 -11.67
C GLN A 154 4.73 7.75 -10.31
N ALA A 155 3.51 8.24 -10.07
CA ALA A 155 2.75 7.92 -8.87
C ALA A 155 2.43 6.42 -8.74
N ILE A 156 2.32 5.69 -9.86
CA ILE A 156 2.12 4.23 -9.88
C ILE A 156 3.46 3.48 -9.88
N ARG A 157 4.45 3.98 -10.64
CA ARG A 157 5.78 3.37 -10.75
C ARG A 157 6.49 3.30 -9.40
N GLY A 158 6.41 4.35 -8.58
CA GLY A 158 7.06 4.41 -7.27
C GLY A 158 6.65 3.25 -6.36
N PRO A 159 5.36 3.13 -5.99
CA PRO A 159 4.86 2.01 -5.18
C PRO A 159 5.11 0.64 -5.80
N LEU A 160 4.99 0.50 -7.13
CA LEU A 160 5.25 -0.77 -7.81
C LEU A 160 6.71 -1.20 -7.71
N PHE A 161 7.64 -0.27 -7.92
CA PHE A 161 9.07 -0.52 -7.77
C PHE A 161 9.43 -0.84 -6.32
N GLU A 162 8.84 -0.11 -5.37
CA GLU A 162 8.99 -0.36 -3.94
C GLU A 162 8.58 -1.80 -3.58
N GLU A 163 7.40 -2.24 -4.04
CA GLU A 163 6.94 -3.62 -3.84
C GLU A 163 7.90 -4.65 -4.45
N LYS A 164 8.44 -4.38 -5.64
CA LYS A 164 9.40 -5.27 -6.30
C LYS A 164 10.70 -5.40 -5.50
N VAL A 165 11.21 -4.27 -4.99
CA VAL A 165 12.39 -4.24 -4.12
C VAL A 165 12.12 -5.00 -2.81
N VAL A 166 10.98 -4.73 -2.16
CA VAL A 166 10.58 -5.44 -0.93
C VAL A 166 10.52 -6.94 -1.16
N ASN A 167 9.88 -7.40 -2.23
CA ASN A 167 9.80 -8.83 -2.55
C ASN A 167 11.17 -9.45 -2.79
N SER A 168 12.07 -8.73 -3.48
CA SER A 168 13.46 -9.17 -3.66
C SER A 168 14.20 -9.29 -2.33
N ILE A 169 14.06 -8.31 -1.43
CA ILE A 169 14.65 -8.37 -0.08
C ILE A 169 14.07 -9.55 0.70
N LEU A 170 12.74 -9.70 0.73
CA LEU A 170 12.05 -10.79 1.44
C LEU A 170 12.47 -12.18 0.93
N GLY A 171 12.78 -12.32 -0.36
CA GLY A 171 13.31 -13.55 -0.94
C GLY A 171 14.76 -13.87 -0.55
N THR A 172 15.51 -12.90 0.00
CA THR A 172 16.91 -13.08 0.42
C THR A 172 17.09 -13.21 1.93
N VAL A 173 16.08 -12.85 2.72
CA VAL A 173 16.14 -12.89 4.18
C VAL A 173 15.51 -14.15 4.74
N SER A 174 15.90 -14.54 5.96
CA SER A 174 15.25 -15.63 6.68
C SER A 174 13.91 -15.15 7.25
N LEU A 175 12.82 -15.74 6.74
CA LEU A 175 11.48 -15.53 7.26
C LEU A 175 11.19 -16.52 8.39
N LYS A 176 10.62 -16.02 9.50
CA LYS A 176 10.15 -16.85 10.61
C LYS A 176 8.64 -16.83 10.62
N GLU A 177 8.04 -17.99 10.37
CA GLU A 177 6.61 -18.17 10.50
C GLU A 177 6.19 -18.12 11.97
N LYS A 178 5.17 -17.31 12.26
CA LYS A 178 4.59 -17.20 13.59
C LYS A 178 3.07 -17.38 13.48
N LYS A 179 2.55 -18.43 14.12
CA LYS A 179 1.11 -18.60 14.26
C LYS A 179 0.57 -17.54 15.23
N LEU A 180 -0.45 -16.81 14.79
CA LEU A 180 -1.16 -15.81 15.57
C LEU A 180 -2.64 -16.17 15.61
N SER A 181 -3.30 -15.90 16.73
CA SER A 181 -4.77 -15.91 16.76
C SER A 181 -5.30 -14.68 16.02
N VAL A 182 -6.56 -14.75 15.58
CA VAL A 182 -7.24 -13.64 14.89
C VAL A 182 -7.20 -12.36 15.73
N ASP A 183 -7.46 -12.46 17.04
CA ASP A 183 -7.47 -11.30 17.94
C ASP A 183 -6.09 -10.65 18.03
N LYS A 184 -5.03 -11.45 18.19
CA LYS A 184 -3.65 -10.94 18.22
C LYS A 184 -3.24 -10.33 16.90
N PHE A 185 -3.71 -10.89 15.78
CA PHE A 185 -3.45 -10.32 14.46
C PHE A 185 -4.12 -8.95 14.32
N LYS A 186 -5.39 -8.83 14.73
CA LYS A 186 -6.12 -7.56 14.75
C LYS A 186 -5.42 -6.51 15.64
N GLU A 187 -4.98 -6.87 16.84
CA GLU A 187 -4.20 -5.97 17.70
C GLU A 187 -2.90 -5.48 17.05
N GLN A 188 -2.22 -6.32 16.23
CA GLN A 188 -1.03 -5.88 15.49
C GLN A 188 -1.39 -4.91 14.37
N MET A 189 -2.52 -5.11 13.70
CA MET A 189 -3.04 -4.21 12.66
C MET A 189 -3.53 -2.88 13.24
N GLU A 190 -4.12 -2.87 14.43
CA GLU A 190 -4.55 -1.62 15.09
C GLU A 190 -3.36 -0.75 15.53
N LYS A 191 -2.26 -1.36 15.96
CA LYS A 191 -1.00 -0.63 16.28
C LYS A 191 -0.31 -0.03 15.05
N LEU A 192 -0.80 -0.36 13.86
CA LEU A 192 -0.27 0.02 12.56
C LEU A 192 -0.88 1.33 12.06
N ASN A 193 -2.11 1.64 12.48
CA ASN A 193 -2.85 2.87 12.21
C ASN A 193 -2.51 3.96 13.23
#